data_AF-A0A1G3A1P5-F1
#
_entry.id   AF-A0A1G3A1P5-F1
#
_cell.length_a   1.000
_cell.length_b   1.000
_cell.length_c   1.000
_cell.angle_alpha   90.00
_cell.angle_beta   90.00
_cell.angle_gamma   90.00
#
_symmetry.space_group_name_H-M   'P 1'
#
loop_
_entity.id
_entity.type
_entity.pdbx_description
1 polymer ?
#
loop_
_entity_poly.entity_id
_entity_poly.type
_entity_poly.pdbx_seq_one_letter_code
_entity_poly.pdbx_strand_id
1 'polypeptide(L)' 'MKMKDALIKNQNKRTDGDKWGSWEPLDRWSPKGGRVYATAINCLTLEVYYRYASDFGGRKTDEK' A
#
# COMPACT_ATOMS: atom_id res chain seq x y z
N MET A 1 5.35 -12.00 -8.54
CA MET A 1 5.26 -11.14 -7.33
C MET A 1 3.94 -10.39 -7.41
N LYS A 2 3.06 -10.46 -6.40
CA LYS A 2 1.76 -9.76 -6.43
C LYS A 2 1.95 -8.32 -5.95
N MET A 3 1.18 -7.36 -6.49
CA MET A 3 1.37 -5.93 -6.18
C MET A 3 1.19 -5.61 -4.69
N LYS A 4 0.27 -6.28 -3.99
CA LYS A 4 0.12 -6.19 -2.52
C LYS A 4 1.45 -6.46 -1.78
N ASP A 5 2.16 -7.52 -2.15
CA ASP A 5 3.39 -7.92 -1.47
C ASP A 5 4.51 -6.90 -1.69
N ALA A 6 4.58 -6.30 -2.88
CA ALA A 6 5.54 -5.24 -3.20
C ALA A 6 5.30 -3.99 -2.33
N LEU A 7 4.03 -3.58 -2.17
CA LEU A 7 3.67 -2.43 -1.34
C LEU A 7 3.99 -2.66 0.13
N ILE A 8 3.63 -3.83 0.69
CA ILE A 8 3.92 -4.16 2.08
C ILE A 8 5.42 -4.27 2.34
N LYS A 9 6.19 -4.83 1.39
CA LYS A 9 7.64 -4.95 1.52
C LYS A 9 8.34 -3.59 1.57
N ASN A 10 7.87 -2.64 0.79
CA ASN A 10 8.46 -1.30 0.66
C ASN A 10 7.85 -0.26 1.61
N GLN A 11 6.88 -0.64 2.44
CA GLN A 11 6.33 0.25 3.46
C GLN A 11 7.37 0.51 4.55
N ASN A 12 7.46 1.76 5.01
CA ASN A 12 8.36 2.14 6.08
C ASN A 12 7.97 1.47 7.42
N LYS A 13 8.80 0.54 7.88
CA LYS A 13 8.59 -0.23 9.13
C LYS A 13 9.27 0.38 10.36
N ARG A 14 9.98 1.49 10.17
CA ARG A 14 10.61 2.24 11.26
C ARG A 14 9.53 2.74 12.20
N THR A 15 9.48 2.19 13.41
CA THR A 15 8.50 2.52 14.45
C THR A 15 8.79 3.87 15.11
N ASP A 16 9.96 4.46 14.82
CA ASP A 16 10.39 5.77 15.29
C ASP A 16 10.03 6.87 14.28
N GLY A 17 8.99 7.64 14.58
CA GLY A 17 8.67 8.92 13.92
C GLY A 17 7.59 8.87 12.84
N ASP A 18 7.36 10.05 12.24
CA ASP A 18 6.22 10.38 11.38
C ASP A 18 6.23 9.65 10.02
N LYS A 19 7.30 8.90 9.74
CA LYS A 19 7.47 8.13 8.50
C LYS A 19 6.92 6.71 8.61
N TRP A 20 6.57 6.25 9.81
CA TRP A 20 6.04 4.91 10.00
C TRP A 20 4.78 4.68 9.17
N GLY A 21 4.71 3.56 8.45
CA GLY A 21 3.58 3.22 7.59
C GLY A 21 3.51 3.96 6.25
N SER A 22 4.37 4.96 6.02
CA SER A 22 4.45 5.70 4.74
C SER A 22 5.28 4.96 3.68
N TRP A 23 5.30 5.51 2.46
CA TRP A 23 6.22 5.11 1.40
C TRP A 23 7.12 6.26 1.00
N GLU A 24 8.36 5.94 0.59
CA GLU A 24 9.28 6.95 0.06
C GLU A 24 8.78 7.48 -1.29
N PRO A 25 8.83 8.81 -1.51
CA PRO A 25 8.39 9.41 -2.75
C PRO A 25 9.52 9.28 -3.80
N LEU A 26 9.50 8.16 -4.53
CA LEU A 26 10.50 7.79 -5.55
C LEU A 26 10.01 7.92 -6.99
N ASP A 27 8.75 8.33 -7.21
CA ASP A 27 8.18 8.42 -8.55
C ASP A 27 8.50 9.76 -9.24
N ARG A 28 8.13 9.89 -10.53
CA ARG A 28 8.33 11.12 -11.31
C ARG A 28 7.64 12.34 -10.69
N TRP A 29 6.54 12.14 -9.95
CA TRP A 29 5.71 13.20 -9.39
C TRP A 29 6.07 13.55 -7.95
N SER A 30 6.97 12.79 -7.35
CA SER A 30 7.46 12.94 -5.99
C SER A 30 8.04 14.30 -5.66
N PRO A 31 8.76 15.00 -6.58
CA PRO A 31 9.19 16.39 -6.32
C PRO A 31 8.03 17.36 -6.08
N LYS A 32 6.83 17.08 -6.57
CA LYS A 32 5.64 17.92 -6.40
C LYS A 32 4.72 17.43 -5.29
N GLY A 33 4.52 16.11 -5.18
CA GLY A 33 3.56 15.52 -4.24
C GLY A 33 4.16 15.08 -2.90
N GLY A 34 5.47 14.85 -2.86
CA GLY A 34 6.18 14.36 -1.68
C GLY A 34 5.61 13.06 -1.11
N ARG A 35 5.90 12.83 0.17
CA ARG A 35 5.54 11.61 0.90
C ARG A 35 4.03 11.40 1.03
N VAL A 36 3.27 12.48 1.21
CA VAL A 36 1.82 12.41 1.38
C VAL A 36 1.16 11.82 0.12
N TYR A 37 1.54 12.32 -1.05
CA TYR A 37 1.08 11.79 -2.33
C TYR A 37 1.47 10.31 -2.52
N ALA A 38 2.74 9.96 -2.29
CA ALA A 38 3.20 8.58 -2.45
C ALA A 38 2.44 7.62 -1.50
N THR A 39 2.17 8.08 -0.28
CA THR A 39 1.41 7.31 0.70
C THR A 39 -0.06 7.16 0.30
N ALA A 40 -0.70 8.24 -0.17
CA ALA A 40 -2.08 8.20 -0.62
C ALA A 40 -2.28 7.23 -1.80
N ILE A 41 -1.45 7.30 -2.82
CA ILE A 41 -1.54 6.43 -4.00
C ILE A 41 -1.33 4.96 -3.63
N ASN A 42 -0.34 4.66 -2.78
CA ASN A 42 -0.08 3.29 -2.34
C ASN A 42 -1.20 2.77 -1.42
N CYS A 43 -1.78 3.62 -0.57
CA CYS A 43 -2.94 3.27 0.25
C CYS A 43 -4.17 2.93 -0.61
N LEU A 44 -4.52 3.80 -1.57
CA LEU A 44 -5.63 3.56 -2.51
C LEU A 44 -5.43 2.28 -3.32
N THR A 45 -4.19 1.95 -3.68
CA THR A 45 -3.86 0.69 -4.36
C THR A 45 -4.11 -0.52 -3.46
N LEU A 46 -3.80 -0.41 -2.16
CA LEU A 46 -4.09 -1.46 -1.19
C LEU A 46 -5.58 -1.64 -0.94
N GLU A 47 -6.37 -0.55 -0.94
CA GLU A 47 -7.82 -0.60 -0.74
C GLU A 47 -8.52 -1.51 -1.75
N VAL A 48 -8.01 -1.61 -2.98
CA VAL A 48 -8.56 -2.52 -4.01
C VAL A 48 -8.62 -3.96 -3.50
N TYR A 49 -7.58 -4.43 -2.80
CA TYR A 49 -7.51 -5.79 -2.28
C TYR A 49 -8.46 -6.06 -1.11
N TYR A 50 -8.91 -5.01 -0.41
CA TYR A 50 -9.78 -5.13 0.75
C TYR A 50 -11.25 -4.85 0.40
N ARG A 51 -11.55 -3.88 -0.48
CA ARG A 51 -12.91 -3.54 -0.93
C ARG A 51 -13.42 -4.46 -2.04
N TYR A 52 -12.59 -4.76 -3.04
CA TYR A 52 -12.95 -5.61 -4.18
C TYR A 52 -12.38 -7.01 -4.02
N ALA A 53 -12.35 -7.47 -2.76
CA ALA A 53 -11.91 -8.80 -2.39
C ALA A 53 -12.57 -9.87 -3.28
N SER A 54 -13.88 -9.83 -3.50
CA SER A 54 -14.59 -10.80 -4.36
C SER A 54 -14.00 -10.95 -5.76
N ASP A 55 -13.55 -9.85 -6.37
CA ASP A 55 -13.17 -9.81 -7.79
C ASP A 55 -11.66 -10.05 -7.97
N PHE A 56 -10.86 -9.74 -6.93
CA PHE A 56 -9.40 -9.88 -6.93
C PHE A 56 -8.89 -11.03 -6.04
N GLY A 57 -9.78 -11.92 -5.58
CA GLY A 57 -9.44 -13.18 -4.89
C GLY A 57 -9.39 -13.13 -3.35
N GLY A 58 -10.03 -12.14 -2.74
CA GLY A 58 -10.28 -12.01 -1.31
C GLY A 58 -11.54 -12.74 -0.83
N ARG A 59 -11.27 -13.69 0.08
CA ARG A 59 -12.15 -14.61 0.84
C ARG A 59 -12.91 -15.65 0.01
N LYS A 60 -12.30 -16.84 -0.10
CA LYS A 60 -13.05 -18.05 0.26
C LYS A 60 -13.08 -18.06 1.79
N THR A 61 -14.26 -17.93 2.38
CA THR A 61 -14.47 -18.38 3.76
C THR A 61 -14.22 -19.88 3.75
N ASP A 62 -13.11 -20.31 4.33
CA ASP A 62 -12.89 -21.72 4.62
C ASP A 62 -13.94 -22.14 5.65
N GLU A 63 -14.81 -23.02 5.21
CA GLU A 63 -15.81 -23.72 6.01
C GLU A 63 -15.09 -24.72 6.91
N LYS A 64 -15.15 -24.50 8.23
CA LYS A 64 -15.13 -25.56 9.25
C LYS A 64 -15.63 -25.07 10.60
#